data_AF-A0A3F2S2Z1-F1
#
_entry.id   AF-A0A3F2S2Z1-F1
#
_cell.length_a   1.000
_cell.length_b   1.000
_cell.length_c   1.000
_cell.angle_alpha   90.00
_cell.angle_beta   90.00
_cell.angle_gamma   90.00
#
_symmetry.space_group_name_H-M   'P 1'
#
loop_
_entity.id
_entity.type
_entity.pdbx_description
1 polymer ?
#
loop_
_entity_poly.entity_id
_entity_poly.type
_entity_poly.pdbx_seq_one_letter_code
_entity_poly.pdbx_strand_id
1 'polypeptide(L)'
;MREQWEAAQVGLRVFLDEDNEYVQFLADVEEHLALKLRFAQCSRVGGLVEKVAFDRFVETLPQLQSFHILFQGKLKQLTDLPEKRGAAIARGKCNMLVEVMADMLSVLRVPYAQLFSRSEATQTALEQVLSPKDKGWDGDLLENFLTNQKLTAEELVGRPLQRFNAVVEFVEALSTTLVNPLEDGAISSNSDASIDDRENFAPRLMHIAQENKHYVYLAKADARAERELIVLQTCFQDNQRWADTIGGFLEMNGTRSDELYKSSTAACKEDQKATVRPSRKKSRRLSDRPGLSTTSNVVDEEKGRNAFASPVVKTPKRKWLKRKSDDPDDTALVETQSCPTAPTDESMSEIDPTQASVNEATEVDEPKDQQIRIILTGVEITPAIRKKIDAVVGAVYEEDVEKATHVLAPKNQLKRTVKLLCGISRCVHILDVRWLDESARVGVPVYERTHCLKDAKAEAKWNFDLTKTMYDFSPAQRRELFTGQQVFITNHKSVLPPVRDLVKIVECAGGKAVTKGTAEPDDLVITSDAAMTTASVRKALAQANPKRIYSPELILSGILQQHIDLDKNHLERVDGGNRRRR
;
A
#
# COMPACT_ATOMS: atom_id res chain seq x y z
N MET A 1 -37.73 22.84 -4.56
CA MET A 1 -36.87 21.97 -5.39
C MET A 1 -36.25 22.67 -6.59
N ARG A 2 -36.98 23.09 -7.65
CA ARG A 2 -36.31 23.63 -8.86
C ARG A 2 -35.48 24.89 -8.56
N GLU A 3 -36.08 25.93 -8.00
CA GLU A 3 -35.38 27.19 -7.69
C GLU A 3 -34.17 26.98 -6.74
N GLN A 4 -34.28 25.97 -5.87
CA GLN A 4 -33.22 25.57 -4.94
C GLN A 4 -32.07 24.83 -5.66
N TRP A 5 -32.38 24.04 -6.69
CA TRP A 5 -31.37 23.51 -7.59
C TRP A 5 -30.71 24.64 -8.40
N GLU A 6 -31.46 25.61 -8.94
CA GLU A 6 -30.86 26.74 -9.67
C GLU A 6 -29.93 27.55 -8.76
N ALA A 7 -30.34 27.86 -7.52
CA ALA A 7 -29.51 28.55 -6.53
C ALA A 7 -28.26 27.74 -6.15
N ALA A 8 -28.41 26.43 -5.90
CA ALA A 8 -27.29 25.53 -5.64
C ALA A 8 -26.34 25.43 -6.85
N GLN A 9 -26.86 25.45 -8.09
CA GLN A 9 -26.07 25.40 -9.32
C GLN A 9 -25.31 26.72 -9.57
N VAL A 10 -25.86 27.87 -9.17
CA VAL A 10 -25.12 29.15 -9.17
C VAL A 10 -23.97 29.11 -8.16
N GLY A 11 -24.24 28.69 -6.92
CA GLY A 11 -23.19 28.52 -5.90
C GLY A 11 -22.11 27.52 -6.31
N LEU A 12 -22.50 26.42 -6.97
CA LEU A 12 -21.58 25.39 -7.45
C LEU A 12 -20.64 25.89 -8.55
N ARG A 13 -21.10 26.79 -9.44
CA ARG A 13 -20.22 27.41 -10.45
C ARG A 13 -19.13 28.25 -9.78
N VAL A 14 -19.50 29.15 -8.86
CA VAL A 14 -18.54 29.98 -8.10
C VAL A 14 -17.55 29.10 -7.34
N PHE A 15 -18.04 28.07 -6.63
CA PHE A 15 -17.19 27.11 -5.94
C PHE A 15 -16.17 26.43 -6.87
N LEU A 16 -16.57 26.05 -8.09
CA LEU A 16 -15.71 25.40 -9.09
C LEU A 16 -14.67 26.34 -9.70
N ASP A 17 -14.99 27.62 -9.88
CA ASP A 17 -14.06 28.63 -10.36
C ASP A 17 -12.95 28.89 -9.32
N GLU A 18 -13.33 29.08 -8.05
CA GLU A 18 -12.38 29.15 -6.93
C GLU A 18 -11.55 27.87 -6.76
N ASP A 19 -12.15 26.70 -6.98
CA ASP A 19 -11.44 25.42 -6.88
C ASP A 19 -10.40 25.25 -7.98
N ASN A 20 -10.70 25.79 -9.17
CA ASN A 20 -9.77 25.83 -10.29
C ASN A 20 -8.57 26.74 -9.99
N GLU A 21 -8.80 27.94 -9.42
CA GLU A 21 -7.70 28.80 -8.94
C GLU A 21 -6.84 28.09 -7.87
N TYR A 22 -7.47 27.39 -6.93
CA TYR A 22 -6.75 26.63 -5.91
C TYR A 22 -5.94 25.45 -6.49
N VAL A 23 -6.48 24.72 -7.47
CA VAL A 23 -5.76 23.65 -8.17
C VAL A 23 -4.53 24.17 -8.93
N GLN A 24 -4.61 25.37 -9.52
CA GLN A 24 -3.45 26.01 -10.15
C GLN A 24 -2.41 26.46 -9.10
N PHE A 25 -2.84 27.02 -7.96
CA PHE A 25 -1.94 27.31 -6.84
C PHE A 25 -1.19 26.06 -6.34
N LEU A 26 -1.86 24.90 -6.25
CA LEU A 26 -1.20 23.63 -5.91
C LEU A 26 -0.23 23.15 -7.02
N ALA A 27 -0.57 23.37 -8.29
CA ALA A 27 0.31 23.08 -9.43
C ALA A 27 1.60 23.90 -9.36
N ASP A 28 1.47 25.21 -9.16
CA ASP A 28 2.57 26.15 -9.06
C ASP A 28 3.52 25.81 -7.89
N VAL A 29 2.99 25.41 -6.73
CA VAL A 29 3.84 24.99 -5.59
C VAL A 29 4.61 23.71 -5.93
N GLU A 30 4.00 22.72 -6.58
CA GLU A 30 4.70 21.50 -6.96
C GLU A 30 5.76 21.78 -8.06
N GLU A 31 5.37 22.40 -9.18
CA GLU A 31 6.28 22.63 -10.31
C GLU A 31 7.38 23.66 -10.00
N HIS A 32 7.01 24.78 -9.37
CA HIS A 32 7.92 25.91 -9.23
C HIS A 32 8.68 25.97 -7.91
N LEU A 33 8.29 25.20 -6.88
CA LEU A 33 9.00 25.07 -5.60
C LEU A 33 9.42 23.61 -5.31
N ALA A 34 8.48 22.67 -5.19
CA ALA A 34 8.77 21.34 -4.64
C ALA A 34 9.63 20.47 -5.56
N LEU A 35 9.33 20.37 -6.85
CA LEU A 35 10.17 19.66 -7.82
C LEU A 35 11.58 20.27 -7.89
N LYS A 36 11.69 21.61 -7.84
CA LYS A 36 12.99 22.28 -7.83
C LYS A 36 13.78 21.96 -6.56
N LEU A 37 13.14 21.97 -5.38
CA LEU A 37 13.80 21.56 -4.13
C LEU A 37 14.23 20.07 -4.14
N ARG A 38 13.40 19.17 -4.69
CA ARG A 38 13.74 17.73 -4.80
C ARG A 38 14.88 17.45 -5.79
N PHE A 39 14.95 18.17 -6.91
CA PHE A 39 15.85 17.84 -8.02
C PHE A 39 17.05 18.79 -8.24
N ALA A 40 17.10 19.97 -7.60
CA ALA A 40 18.18 20.94 -7.87
C ALA A 40 19.55 20.58 -7.28
N GLN A 41 19.66 19.67 -6.30
CA GLN A 41 20.95 19.34 -5.67
C GLN A 41 21.01 17.99 -4.93
N CYS A 42 21.39 16.91 -5.63
CA CYS A 42 21.78 15.63 -5.01
C CYS A 42 23.16 15.69 -4.28
N SER A 43 23.61 16.87 -3.84
CA SER A 43 24.96 17.09 -3.32
C SER A 43 25.10 18.25 -2.31
N ARG A 44 24.01 18.93 -1.93
CA ARG A 44 24.07 20.00 -0.91
C ARG A 44 22.93 19.93 0.11
N VAL A 45 23.36 19.81 1.36
CA VAL A 45 22.62 20.14 2.58
C VAL A 45 21.77 21.39 2.38
N GLY A 46 20.49 21.32 2.77
CA GLY A 46 19.51 22.40 2.64
C GLY A 46 18.78 22.63 3.96
N GLY A 47 18.67 23.89 4.39
CA GLY A 47 18.07 24.25 5.67
C GLY A 47 16.56 24.00 5.73
N LEU A 48 15.89 23.91 4.59
CA LEU A 48 14.47 23.62 4.41
C LEU A 48 14.25 22.18 3.94
N VAL A 49 15.08 21.68 3.02
CA VAL A 49 14.96 20.31 2.47
C VAL A 49 15.14 19.24 3.55
N GLU A 50 15.95 19.52 4.59
CA GLU A 50 16.13 18.59 5.73
C GLU A 50 15.01 18.70 6.79
N LYS A 51 13.98 19.54 6.58
CA LYS A 51 12.87 19.73 7.53
C LYS A 51 11.71 18.79 7.17
N VAL A 52 11.61 17.66 7.88
CA VAL A 52 10.50 16.67 7.78
C VAL A 52 9.10 17.31 7.78
N ALA A 53 8.90 18.42 8.52
CA ALA A 53 7.63 19.14 8.57
C ALA A 53 7.28 19.91 7.27
N PHE A 54 8.28 20.32 6.50
CA PHE A 54 8.10 20.94 5.19
C PHE A 54 8.03 19.88 4.08
N ASP A 55 8.89 18.86 4.13
CA ASP A 55 8.89 17.74 3.18
C ASP A 55 7.51 17.04 3.14
N ARG A 56 7.00 16.61 4.31
CA ARG A 56 5.63 16.06 4.44
C ARG A 56 4.53 17.05 4.04
N PHE A 57 4.78 18.37 4.11
CA PHE A 57 3.81 19.37 3.64
C PHE A 57 3.74 19.33 2.11
N VAL A 58 4.87 19.44 1.40
CA VAL A 58 4.88 19.39 -0.07
C VAL A 58 4.51 18.02 -0.63
N GLU A 59 4.77 16.90 0.06
CA GLU A 59 4.24 15.57 -0.31
C GLU A 59 2.70 15.48 -0.29
N THR A 60 2.02 16.34 0.48
CA THR A 60 0.56 16.31 0.64
C THR A 60 -0.16 17.10 -0.45
N LEU A 61 0.50 18.10 -1.06
CA LEU A 61 -0.14 19.01 -2.02
C LEU A 61 -0.54 18.34 -3.35
N PRO A 62 0.28 17.48 -4.01
CA PRO A 62 -0.14 16.75 -5.21
C PRO A 62 -1.31 15.79 -4.97
N GLN A 63 -1.46 15.26 -3.75
CA GLN A 63 -2.59 14.41 -3.37
C GLN A 63 -3.88 15.23 -3.34
N LEU A 64 -3.85 16.41 -2.68
CA LEU A 64 -4.96 17.35 -2.69
C LEU A 64 -5.32 17.80 -4.10
N GLN A 65 -4.33 18.18 -4.91
CA GLN A 65 -4.53 18.59 -6.30
C GLN A 65 -5.26 17.50 -7.11
N SER A 66 -4.79 16.25 -7.00
CA SER A 66 -5.37 15.09 -7.68
C SER A 66 -6.83 14.85 -7.28
N PHE A 67 -7.15 14.94 -5.99
CA PHE A 67 -8.52 14.80 -5.52
C PHE A 67 -9.41 15.96 -5.95
N HIS A 68 -8.95 17.21 -5.85
CA HIS A 68 -9.71 18.37 -6.29
C HIS A 68 -10.02 18.30 -7.81
N ILE A 69 -9.06 17.94 -8.66
CA ILE A 69 -9.28 17.71 -10.10
C ILE A 69 -10.36 16.63 -10.34
N LEU A 70 -10.28 15.49 -9.63
CA LEU A 70 -11.26 14.40 -9.73
C LEU A 70 -12.67 14.86 -9.36
N PHE A 71 -12.82 15.62 -8.27
CA PHE A 71 -14.11 16.09 -7.80
C PHE A 71 -14.68 17.25 -8.63
N GLN A 72 -13.83 18.14 -9.16
CA GLN A 72 -14.26 19.09 -10.19
C GLN A 72 -14.84 18.38 -11.42
N GLY A 73 -14.22 17.28 -11.86
CA GLY A 73 -14.72 16.46 -12.97
C GLY A 73 -16.13 15.91 -12.69
N LYS A 74 -16.36 15.34 -11.51
CA LYS A 74 -17.69 14.88 -11.06
C LYS A 74 -18.72 16.02 -10.98
N LEU A 75 -18.32 17.18 -10.43
CA LEU A 75 -19.22 18.31 -10.19
C LEU A 75 -19.60 19.07 -11.48
N LYS A 76 -18.67 19.22 -12.43
CA LYS A 76 -18.94 19.83 -13.75
C LYS A 76 -19.96 19.01 -14.56
N GLN A 77 -19.94 17.69 -14.45
CA GLN A 77 -21.00 16.84 -15.05
C GLN A 77 -22.42 17.14 -14.52
N LEU A 78 -22.57 17.64 -13.28
CA LEU A 78 -23.87 18.04 -12.73
C LEU A 78 -24.35 19.39 -13.29
N THR A 79 -23.43 20.32 -13.57
CA THR A 79 -23.75 21.64 -14.15
C THR A 79 -24.15 21.54 -15.61
N ASP A 80 -23.54 20.62 -16.37
CA ASP A 80 -23.58 20.62 -17.84
C ASP A 80 -24.74 19.77 -18.41
N LEU A 81 -25.40 18.97 -17.57
CA LEU A 81 -26.58 18.19 -17.92
C LEU A 81 -27.76 19.08 -18.36
N PRO A 82 -28.30 18.92 -19.58
CA PRO A 82 -29.24 19.86 -20.21
C PRO A 82 -30.59 19.99 -19.50
N GLU A 83 -31.21 21.17 -19.60
CA GLU A 83 -32.44 21.59 -18.91
C GLU A 83 -33.73 20.86 -19.36
N LYS A 84 -33.79 19.54 -19.14
CA LYS A 84 -35.04 18.79 -19.27
C LYS A 84 -35.98 19.17 -18.11
N ARG A 85 -37.13 19.76 -18.45
CA ARG A 85 -38.07 20.39 -17.50
C ARG A 85 -38.76 19.36 -16.60
N GLY A 86 -38.28 19.17 -15.37
CA GLY A 86 -38.95 18.31 -14.38
C GLY A 86 -38.46 18.49 -12.93
N ALA A 87 -39.39 18.47 -11.96
CA ALA A 87 -39.03 18.60 -10.54
C ALA A 87 -38.30 17.35 -10.00
N ALA A 88 -38.60 16.16 -10.53
CA ALA A 88 -37.89 14.92 -10.21
C ALA A 88 -36.42 14.97 -10.66
N ILE A 89 -36.14 15.58 -11.83
CA ILE A 89 -34.78 15.74 -12.36
C ILE A 89 -33.95 16.65 -11.44
N ALA A 90 -34.54 17.76 -10.98
CA ALA A 90 -33.90 18.63 -9.99
C ALA A 90 -33.62 17.89 -8.65
N ARG A 91 -34.55 17.05 -8.16
CA ARG A 91 -34.31 16.20 -6.97
C ARG A 91 -33.16 15.21 -7.18
N GLY A 92 -33.09 14.57 -8.35
CA GLY A 92 -31.98 13.68 -8.72
C GLY A 92 -30.63 14.41 -8.75
N LYS A 93 -30.57 15.59 -9.37
CA LYS A 93 -29.36 16.45 -9.35
C LYS A 93 -28.97 16.86 -7.91
N CYS A 94 -29.93 17.21 -7.05
CA CYS A 94 -29.67 17.46 -5.62
C CYS A 94 -29.04 16.25 -4.92
N ASN A 95 -29.57 15.02 -5.07
CA ASN A 95 -28.98 13.85 -4.41
C ASN A 95 -27.56 13.56 -4.92
N MET A 96 -27.34 13.58 -6.23
CA MET A 96 -26.00 13.38 -6.79
C MET A 96 -25.00 14.44 -6.29
N LEU A 97 -25.43 15.69 -6.10
CA LEU A 97 -24.59 16.73 -5.48
C LEU A 97 -24.25 16.39 -4.02
N VAL A 98 -25.22 15.96 -3.22
CA VAL A 98 -24.97 15.53 -1.82
C VAL A 98 -24.00 14.36 -1.75
N GLU A 99 -24.15 13.37 -2.64
CA GLU A 99 -23.26 12.20 -2.72
C GLU A 99 -21.83 12.58 -3.17
N VAL A 100 -21.69 13.43 -4.19
CA VAL A 100 -20.37 13.88 -4.65
C VAL A 100 -19.67 14.74 -3.58
N MET A 101 -20.39 15.59 -2.83
CA MET A 101 -19.81 16.35 -1.71
C MET A 101 -19.47 15.46 -0.50
N ALA A 102 -20.25 14.40 -0.25
CA ALA A 102 -19.94 13.39 0.77
C ALA A 102 -18.65 12.63 0.43
N ASP A 103 -18.55 12.10 -0.79
CA ASP A 103 -17.33 11.48 -1.33
C ASP A 103 -16.13 12.44 -1.18
N MET A 104 -16.28 13.67 -1.67
CA MET A 104 -15.22 14.69 -1.70
C MET A 104 -14.63 14.95 -0.32
N LEU A 105 -15.48 15.27 0.66
CA LEU A 105 -15.01 15.51 2.03
C LEU A 105 -14.49 14.22 2.70
N SER A 106 -15.10 13.06 2.45
CA SER A 106 -14.67 11.79 3.06
C SER A 106 -13.23 11.41 2.72
N VAL A 107 -12.76 11.80 1.52
CA VAL A 107 -11.39 11.61 1.03
C VAL A 107 -10.49 12.78 1.44
N LEU A 108 -10.89 14.03 1.17
CA LEU A 108 -10.07 15.23 1.42
C LEU A 108 -9.76 15.47 2.90
N ARG A 109 -10.62 15.03 3.83
CA ARG A 109 -10.41 15.23 5.28
C ARG A 109 -9.09 14.66 5.80
N VAL A 110 -8.55 13.60 5.20
CA VAL A 110 -7.30 12.96 5.66
C VAL A 110 -6.07 13.82 5.33
N PRO A 111 -5.78 14.19 4.06
CA PRO A 111 -4.68 15.09 3.75
C PRO A 111 -4.85 16.48 4.38
N TYR A 112 -6.06 17.04 4.46
CA TYR A 112 -6.24 18.31 5.17
C TYR A 112 -5.99 18.19 6.68
N ALA A 113 -6.47 17.15 7.36
CA ALA A 113 -6.15 16.89 8.76
C ALA A 113 -4.63 16.79 9.02
N GLN A 114 -3.89 16.18 8.08
CA GLN A 114 -2.44 16.13 8.11
C GLN A 114 -1.79 17.51 7.96
N LEU A 115 -2.30 18.38 7.08
CA LEU A 115 -1.83 19.77 6.99
C LEU A 115 -2.13 20.56 8.26
N PHE A 116 -3.35 20.44 8.81
CA PHE A 116 -3.73 21.12 10.05
C PHE A 116 -2.83 20.73 11.23
N SER A 117 -2.47 19.44 11.37
CA SER A 117 -1.66 18.97 12.50
C SER A 117 -0.18 19.37 12.42
N ARG A 118 0.39 19.53 11.22
CA ARG A 118 1.78 19.98 11.02
C ARG A 118 1.98 21.48 10.76
N SER A 119 0.90 22.21 10.46
CA SER A 119 0.88 23.64 10.10
C SER A 119 1.89 24.54 10.84
N GLU A 120 1.84 24.61 12.17
CA GLU A 120 2.77 25.41 12.99
C GLU A 120 4.25 25.01 12.80
N ALA A 121 4.53 23.71 12.62
CA ALA A 121 5.89 23.21 12.42
C ALA A 121 6.40 23.50 11.00
N THR A 122 5.52 23.42 9.99
CA THR A 122 5.81 23.85 8.61
C THR A 122 6.09 25.35 8.55
N GLN A 123 5.25 26.17 9.18
CA GLN A 123 5.43 27.62 9.26
C GLN A 123 6.76 27.99 9.91
N THR A 124 7.07 27.38 11.06
CA THR A 124 8.35 27.56 11.77
C THR A 124 9.54 27.16 10.88
N ALA A 125 9.43 26.12 10.06
CA ALA A 125 10.49 25.69 9.15
C ALA A 125 10.74 26.71 8.00
N LEU A 126 9.67 27.29 7.44
CA LEU A 126 9.78 28.33 6.42
C LEU A 126 10.42 29.61 6.99
N GLU A 127 9.93 30.07 8.15
CA GLU A 127 10.44 31.28 8.82
C GLU A 127 11.91 31.15 9.24
N GLN A 128 12.34 29.97 9.69
CA GLN A 128 13.75 29.70 10.03
C GLN A 128 14.68 29.87 8.83
N VAL A 129 14.25 29.49 7.62
CA VAL A 129 15.13 29.48 6.43
C VAL A 129 15.06 30.79 5.64
N LEU A 130 13.96 31.54 5.79
CA LEU A 130 13.86 32.94 5.35
C LEU A 130 14.63 33.93 6.26
N SER A 131 15.10 33.46 7.43
CA SER A 131 15.97 34.25 8.31
C SER A 131 17.34 34.53 7.66
N PRO A 132 17.84 35.78 7.63
CA PRO A 132 19.16 36.12 7.05
C PRO A 132 20.39 35.45 7.69
N LYS A 133 20.21 34.62 8.72
CA LYS A 133 21.29 33.90 9.41
C LYS A 133 21.53 32.49 8.88
N ASP A 134 20.48 31.84 8.38
CA ASP A 134 20.47 30.42 8.01
C ASP A 134 20.02 30.20 6.55
N LYS A 135 20.01 31.29 5.75
CA LYS A 135 19.50 31.30 4.37
C LYS A 135 20.41 30.50 3.43
N GLY A 136 20.03 29.24 3.19
CA GLY A 136 20.64 28.37 2.20
C GLY A 136 20.12 28.59 0.78
N TRP A 137 20.61 27.79 -0.17
CA TRP A 137 20.16 27.80 -1.58
C TRP A 137 18.66 27.53 -1.73
N ASP A 138 18.10 26.77 -0.80
CA ASP A 138 16.67 26.45 -0.69
C ASP A 138 15.86 27.59 -0.07
N GLY A 139 16.48 28.40 0.80
CA GLY A 139 15.93 29.67 1.28
C GLY A 139 15.87 30.73 0.18
N ASP A 140 16.91 30.85 -0.64
CA ASP A 140 16.88 31.68 -1.84
C ASP A 140 15.81 31.20 -2.84
N LEU A 141 15.70 29.89 -3.06
CA LEU A 141 14.67 29.33 -3.97
C LEU A 141 13.24 29.58 -3.44
N LEU A 142 13.01 29.42 -2.13
CA LEU A 142 11.74 29.74 -1.48
C LEU A 142 11.39 31.23 -1.59
N GLU A 143 12.32 32.12 -1.28
CA GLU A 143 12.11 33.57 -1.36
C GLU A 143 11.81 34.02 -2.80
N ASN A 144 12.51 33.46 -3.80
CA ASN A 144 12.22 33.70 -5.21
C ASN A 144 10.82 33.19 -5.61
N PHE A 145 10.43 32.00 -5.17
CA PHE A 145 9.07 31.48 -5.42
C PHE A 145 7.99 32.37 -4.81
N LEU A 146 8.13 32.71 -3.52
CA LEU A 146 7.20 33.58 -2.79
C LEU A 146 7.09 34.97 -3.44
N THR A 147 8.22 35.55 -3.85
CA THR A 147 8.25 36.86 -4.54
C THR A 147 7.56 36.82 -5.90
N ASN A 148 7.83 35.79 -6.71
CA ASN A 148 7.22 35.63 -8.04
C ASN A 148 5.69 35.42 -7.94
N GLN A 149 5.24 34.62 -6.98
CA GLN A 149 3.82 34.34 -6.74
C GLN A 149 3.10 35.41 -5.89
N LYS A 150 3.84 36.41 -5.38
CA LYS A 150 3.33 37.45 -4.47
C LYS A 150 2.68 36.87 -3.21
N LEU A 151 3.31 35.85 -2.64
CA LEU A 151 2.88 35.12 -1.45
C LEU A 151 3.77 35.44 -0.26
N THR A 152 3.19 35.43 0.93
CA THR A 152 3.92 35.24 2.19
C THR A 152 4.08 33.75 2.53
N ALA A 153 5.01 33.41 3.43
CA ALA A 153 5.12 32.04 3.97
C ALA A 153 3.85 31.60 4.71
N GLU A 154 3.20 32.54 5.43
CA GLU A 154 1.93 32.30 6.11
C GLU A 154 0.80 31.97 5.12
N GLU A 155 0.72 32.65 3.97
CA GLU A 155 -0.25 32.29 2.92
C GLU A 155 0.06 30.95 2.26
N LEU A 156 1.34 30.60 2.06
CA LEU A 156 1.73 29.30 1.49
C LEU A 156 1.20 28.14 2.34
N VAL A 157 1.33 28.22 3.67
CA VAL A 157 0.78 27.21 4.61
C VAL A 157 -0.72 27.38 4.82
N GLY A 158 -1.21 28.63 4.84
CA GLY A 158 -2.57 28.99 5.20
C GLY A 158 -3.62 28.72 4.12
N ARG A 159 -3.30 28.94 2.83
CA ARG A 159 -4.26 28.77 1.71
C ARG A 159 -4.89 27.37 1.65
N PRO A 160 -4.16 26.25 1.79
CA PRO A 160 -4.78 24.93 1.90
C PRO A 160 -5.74 24.79 3.08
N LEU A 161 -5.38 25.33 4.25
CA LEU A 161 -6.22 25.26 5.46
C LEU A 161 -7.51 26.09 5.30
N GLN A 162 -7.40 27.25 4.64
CA GLN A 162 -8.53 28.09 4.26
C GLN A 162 -9.43 27.40 3.23
N ARG A 163 -8.89 26.72 2.22
CA ARG A 163 -9.70 26.01 1.22
C ARG A 163 -10.52 24.89 1.85
N PHE A 164 -9.97 24.13 2.81
CA PHE A 164 -10.78 23.14 3.54
C PHE A 164 -12.00 23.76 4.23
N ASN A 165 -11.81 24.89 4.93
CA ASN A 165 -12.91 25.60 5.57
C ASN A 165 -13.94 26.06 4.54
N ALA A 166 -13.51 26.65 3.42
CA ALA A 166 -14.39 27.09 2.33
C ALA A 166 -15.20 25.93 1.71
N VAL A 167 -14.60 24.75 1.51
CA VAL A 167 -15.32 23.55 1.02
C VAL A 167 -16.42 23.12 2.01
N VAL A 168 -16.14 23.19 3.31
CA VAL A 168 -17.12 22.83 4.35
C VAL A 168 -18.21 23.91 4.50
N GLU A 169 -17.85 25.18 4.47
CA GLU A 169 -18.78 26.31 4.49
C GLU A 169 -19.70 26.31 3.27
N PHE A 170 -19.19 25.91 2.09
CA PHE A 170 -20.01 25.67 0.90
C PHE A 170 -21.02 24.53 1.12
N VAL A 171 -20.65 23.42 1.80
CA VAL A 171 -21.61 22.36 2.18
C VAL A 171 -22.67 22.85 3.15
N GLU A 172 -22.33 23.74 4.09
CA GLU A 172 -23.30 24.39 4.98
C GLU A 172 -24.22 25.38 4.24
N ALA A 173 -23.71 26.11 3.25
CA ALA A 173 -24.50 26.96 2.35
C ALA A 173 -25.43 26.15 1.42
N LEU A 174 -24.99 24.98 0.94
CA LEU A 174 -25.86 24.03 0.24
C LEU A 174 -26.95 23.50 1.19
N SER A 175 -26.62 23.25 2.47
CA SER A 175 -27.62 22.83 3.46
C SER A 175 -28.71 23.89 3.66
N THR A 176 -28.39 25.18 3.73
CA THR A 176 -29.41 26.24 3.85
C THR A 176 -30.19 26.45 2.54
N THR A 177 -29.53 26.27 1.39
CA THR A 177 -30.16 26.38 0.06
C THR A 177 -31.18 25.27 -0.22
N LEU A 178 -30.93 24.04 0.26
CA LEU A 178 -31.73 22.85 -0.01
C LEU A 178 -32.75 22.48 1.12
N VAL A 179 -33.10 23.42 2.00
CA VAL A 179 -34.15 23.23 3.04
C VAL A 179 -35.53 23.00 2.40
N ASN A 180 -36.26 21.96 2.79
CA ASN A 180 -37.62 21.73 2.29
C ASN A 180 -38.64 22.70 2.97
N PRO A 181 -39.38 23.57 2.23
CA PRO A 181 -40.25 24.60 2.84
C PRO A 181 -41.60 24.10 3.41
N LEU A 182 -41.71 22.82 3.80
CA LEU A 182 -42.99 22.15 4.08
C LEU A 182 -43.02 21.42 5.44
N GLU A 183 -42.46 22.04 6.48
CA GLU A 183 -42.63 21.58 7.87
C GLU A 183 -43.54 22.51 8.72
N ASP A 184 -43.89 23.71 8.23
CA ASP A 184 -44.90 24.57 8.87
C ASP A 184 -46.34 24.17 8.45
N GLY A 185 -46.94 23.29 9.26
CA GLY A 185 -48.38 23.41 9.58
C GLY A 185 -49.42 22.87 8.58
N ALA A 186 -49.34 21.59 8.18
CA ALA A 186 -50.48 20.92 7.53
C ALA A 186 -50.62 19.43 7.90
N ILE A 187 -51.40 19.11 8.94
CA ILE A 187 -51.91 17.75 9.17
C ILE A 187 -53.06 17.50 8.18
N SER A 188 -52.72 17.05 6.98
CA SER A 188 -53.68 16.49 6.02
C SER A 188 -53.54 14.97 6.00
N SER A 189 -54.60 14.25 6.38
CA SER A 189 -54.68 12.80 6.23
C SER A 189 -54.81 12.40 4.76
N ASN A 190 -54.61 11.10 4.51
CA ASN A 190 -54.94 10.39 3.26
C ASN A 190 -54.14 10.79 2.00
N SER A 191 -52.94 10.24 1.87
CA SER A 191 -52.52 9.63 0.60
C SER A 191 -51.62 8.42 0.86
N ASP A 192 -51.88 7.31 0.16
CA ASP A 192 -51.12 6.08 0.27
C ASP A 192 -49.86 6.17 -0.59
N ALA A 193 -48.78 6.67 0.00
CA ALA A 193 -47.47 6.79 -0.61
C ALA A 193 -46.41 6.31 0.38
N SER A 194 -45.50 5.46 -0.08
CA SER A 194 -44.44 4.85 0.73
C SER A 194 -43.60 5.91 1.45
N ILE A 195 -43.52 5.79 2.78
CA ILE A 195 -42.94 6.78 3.70
C ILE A 195 -41.42 6.97 3.53
N ASP A 196 -40.75 6.05 2.80
CA ASP A 196 -39.30 6.03 2.57
C ASP A 196 -38.76 7.22 1.73
N ASP A 197 -39.56 7.75 0.80
CA ASP A 197 -39.04 8.48 -0.37
C ASP A 197 -39.09 10.03 -0.24
N ARG A 198 -38.81 10.53 0.96
CA ARG A 198 -38.66 11.97 1.25
C ARG A 198 -37.33 12.31 1.92
N GLU A 199 -36.23 11.95 1.27
CA GLU A 199 -34.90 12.42 1.68
C GLU A 199 -34.86 13.95 1.84
N ASN A 200 -34.43 14.39 3.02
CA ASN A 200 -34.22 15.79 3.35
C ASN A 200 -32.71 16.09 3.27
N PHE A 201 -32.29 16.78 2.21
CA PHE A 201 -30.88 17.00 1.90
C PHE A 201 -30.15 17.86 2.95
N ALA A 202 -30.84 18.82 3.57
CA ALA A 202 -30.25 19.75 4.52
C ALA A 202 -29.65 19.07 5.76
N PRO A 203 -30.38 18.24 6.54
CA PRO A 203 -29.77 17.46 7.63
C PRO A 203 -28.58 16.58 7.21
N ARG A 204 -28.63 15.98 6.01
CA ARG A 204 -27.58 15.09 5.47
C ARG A 204 -26.30 15.90 5.15
N LEU A 205 -26.42 17.06 4.51
CA LEU A 205 -25.32 18.01 4.27
C LEU A 205 -24.75 18.59 5.58
N MET A 206 -25.61 18.99 6.52
CA MET A 206 -25.19 19.52 7.82
C MET A 206 -24.40 18.48 8.64
N HIS A 207 -24.82 17.21 8.62
CA HIS A 207 -24.04 16.11 9.23
C HIS A 207 -22.66 15.97 8.57
N ILE A 208 -22.60 15.97 7.23
CA ILE A 208 -21.32 15.89 6.48
C ILE A 208 -20.39 17.04 6.90
N ALA A 209 -20.88 18.28 6.96
CA ALA A 209 -20.07 19.41 7.40
C ALA A 209 -19.56 19.24 8.85
N GLN A 210 -20.45 18.88 9.78
CA GLN A 210 -20.12 18.73 11.20
C GLN A 210 -19.14 17.57 11.48
N GLU A 211 -19.31 16.42 10.82
CA GLU A 211 -18.37 15.29 10.92
C GLU A 211 -16.95 15.71 10.49
N ASN A 212 -16.84 16.48 9.40
CA ASN A 212 -15.56 16.91 8.85
C ASN A 212 -14.90 18.03 9.68
N LYS A 213 -15.67 18.99 10.22
CA LYS A 213 -15.17 19.93 11.24
C LYS A 213 -14.65 19.20 12.49
N HIS A 214 -15.39 18.19 12.96
CA HIS A 214 -14.99 17.41 14.13
C HIS A 214 -13.73 16.57 13.88
N TYR A 215 -13.61 15.93 12.71
CA TYR A 215 -12.44 15.15 12.33
C TYR A 215 -11.16 16.00 12.31
N VAL A 216 -11.20 17.17 11.68
CA VAL A 216 -10.05 18.10 11.64
C VAL A 216 -9.76 18.72 13.01
N TYR A 217 -10.78 18.99 13.83
CA TYR A 217 -10.58 19.43 15.22
C TYR A 217 -9.82 18.38 16.05
N LEU A 218 -10.17 17.09 15.94
CA LEU A 218 -9.46 16.01 16.62
C LEU A 218 -8.00 15.90 16.12
N ALA A 219 -7.79 15.91 14.80
CA ALA A 219 -6.44 15.87 14.24
C ALA A 219 -5.56 17.07 14.64
N LYS A 220 -6.17 18.25 14.84
CA LYS A 220 -5.47 19.43 15.39
C LYS A 220 -5.14 19.28 16.88
N ALA A 221 -5.96 18.57 17.66
CA ALA A 221 -5.61 18.22 19.05
C ALA A 221 -4.43 17.23 19.10
N ASP A 222 -4.40 16.26 18.17
CA ASP A 222 -3.31 15.30 18.01
C ASP A 222 -2.02 15.88 17.38
N ALA A 223 -1.98 17.18 17.08
CA ALA A 223 -0.80 17.89 16.57
C ALA A 223 0.44 17.78 17.48
N ARG A 224 0.28 17.43 18.76
CA ARG A 224 1.42 17.08 19.64
C ARG A 224 2.04 15.73 19.25
N ALA A 225 1.23 14.72 18.97
CA ALA A 225 1.72 13.40 18.56
C ALA A 225 2.39 13.45 17.18
N GLU A 226 1.86 14.23 16.22
CA GLU A 226 2.55 14.46 14.93
C GLU A 226 3.88 15.22 15.13
N ARG A 227 3.97 16.19 16.06
CA ARG A 227 5.26 16.83 16.41
C ARG A 227 6.26 15.83 17.03
N GLU A 228 5.80 14.95 17.92
CA GLU A 228 6.64 13.89 18.49
C GLU A 228 7.11 12.89 17.42
N LEU A 229 6.26 12.53 16.46
CA LEU A 229 6.62 11.71 15.30
C LEU A 229 7.62 12.40 14.36
N ILE A 230 7.45 13.71 14.10
CA ILE A 230 8.39 14.51 13.32
C ILE A 230 9.76 14.55 14.01
N VAL A 231 9.81 14.84 15.31
CA VAL A 231 11.07 14.83 16.09
C VAL A 231 11.74 13.46 16.07
N LEU A 232 10.99 12.37 16.24
CA LEU A 232 11.52 11.02 16.13
C LEU A 232 12.08 10.72 14.73
N GLN A 233 11.38 11.12 13.67
CA GLN A 233 11.84 10.92 12.28
C GLN A 233 13.11 11.74 11.98
N THR A 234 13.20 12.99 12.43
CA THR A 234 14.43 13.80 12.33
C THR A 234 15.59 13.12 13.07
N CYS A 235 15.38 12.67 14.31
CA CYS A 235 16.40 11.90 15.04
C CYS A 235 16.82 10.61 14.32
N PHE A 236 15.93 9.93 13.58
CA PHE A 236 16.30 8.78 12.76
C PHE A 236 17.12 9.17 11.52
N GLN A 237 16.76 10.25 10.83
CA GLN A 237 17.54 10.78 9.70
C GLN A 237 18.94 11.24 10.14
N ASP A 238 19.05 11.92 11.29
CA ASP A 238 20.34 12.31 11.87
C ASP A 238 21.20 11.09 12.24
N ASN A 239 20.62 10.03 12.84
CA ASN A 239 21.36 8.80 13.15
C ASN A 239 21.80 8.05 11.89
N GLN A 240 20.96 7.98 10.86
CA GLN A 240 21.31 7.39 9.57
C GLN A 240 22.49 8.15 8.95
N ARG A 241 22.40 9.48 8.89
CA ARG A 241 23.45 10.39 8.43
C ARG A 241 24.74 10.28 9.25
N TRP A 242 24.67 10.03 10.56
CA TRP A 242 25.83 9.79 11.41
C TRP A 242 26.52 8.45 11.07
N ALA A 243 25.72 7.40 10.82
CA ALA A 243 26.22 6.11 10.35
C ALA A 243 26.87 6.22 8.96
N ASP A 244 26.25 6.95 8.02
CA ASP A 244 26.77 7.17 6.67
C ASP A 244 28.05 8.03 6.69
N THR A 245 28.12 9.05 7.57
CA THR A 245 29.33 9.87 7.78
C THR A 245 30.48 9.04 8.36
N ILE A 246 30.18 8.15 9.31
CA ILE A 246 31.17 7.20 9.86
C ILE A 246 31.57 6.15 8.82
N GLY A 247 30.65 5.70 7.97
CA GLY A 247 30.91 4.81 6.84
C GLY A 247 31.90 5.43 5.86
N GLY A 248 31.61 6.62 5.33
CA GLY A 248 32.53 7.35 4.44
C GLY A 248 33.87 7.69 5.09
N PHE A 249 33.90 7.95 6.42
CA PHE A 249 35.15 8.13 7.15
C PHE A 249 35.94 6.82 7.30
N LEU A 250 35.28 5.67 7.45
CA LEU A 250 35.93 4.36 7.43
C LEU A 250 36.45 4.00 6.03
N GLU A 251 35.71 4.31 4.97
CA GLU A 251 36.14 4.09 3.58
C GLU A 251 37.37 4.94 3.23
N MET A 252 37.39 6.23 3.59
CA MET A 252 38.57 7.11 3.37
C MET A 252 39.79 6.72 4.22
N ASN A 253 39.64 5.95 5.31
CA ASN A 253 40.77 5.40 6.06
C ASN A 253 41.15 3.97 5.63
N GLY A 254 40.20 3.23 5.03
CA GLY A 254 40.46 1.94 4.39
C GLY A 254 41.38 2.07 3.19
N THR A 255 41.09 3.01 2.28
CA THR A 255 41.95 3.31 1.12
C THR A 255 43.38 3.71 1.51
N ARG A 256 43.55 4.38 2.67
CA ARG A 256 44.86 4.77 3.20
C ARG A 256 45.65 3.62 3.84
N SER A 257 45.00 2.50 4.14
CA SER A 257 45.68 1.30 4.66
C SER A 257 46.34 0.47 3.55
N ASP A 258 45.80 0.54 2.34
CA ASP A 258 46.22 -0.29 1.20
C ASP A 258 47.53 0.21 0.54
N GLU A 259 47.81 1.51 0.60
CA GLU A 259 49.10 2.09 0.17
C GLU A 259 50.26 1.67 1.09
N LEU A 260 49.97 1.53 2.40
CA LEU A 260 50.96 1.14 3.41
C LEU A 260 51.30 -0.36 3.35
N TYR A 261 50.42 -1.21 2.82
CA TYR A 261 50.72 -2.65 2.65
C TYR A 261 51.53 -2.95 1.38
N LYS A 262 51.40 -2.12 0.32
CA LYS A 262 52.10 -2.31 -0.96
C LYS A 262 53.55 -1.81 -0.99
N SER A 263 53.99 -1.02 -0.01
CA SER A 263 55.36 -0.49 0.08
C SER A 263 56.35 -1.41 0.82
N SER A 264 55.91 -2.52 1.41
CA SER A 264 56.70 -3.33 2.36
C SER A 264 57.43 -4.55 1.76
N THR A 265 57.36 -4.77 0.44
CA THR A 265 57.93 -5.94 -0.24
C THR A 265 59.09 -5.60 -1.20
N ALA A 266 59.56 -4.35 -1.22
CA ALA A 266 60.53 -3.84 -2.21
C ALA A 266 61.83 -3.23 -1.60
N ALA A 267 62.28 -3.70 -0.43
CA ALA A 267 63.60 -3.36 0.11
C ALA A 267 64.20 -4.53 0.89
N CYS A 268 65.34 -5.06 0.45
CA CYS A 268 66.01 -6.18 1.12
C CYS A 268 67.53 -6.19 0.88
N LYS A 269 68.29 -5.52 1.76
CA LYS A 269 69.67 -5.84 2.22
C LYS A 269 70.25 -4.69 3.05
N GLU A 270 71.22 -5.06 3.91
CA GLU A 270 72.08 -4.19 4.74
C GLU A 270 71.34 -3.37 5.84
N ASP A 271 71.85 -3.20 7.06
CA ASP A 271 73.15 -3.60 7.64
C ASP A 271 73.04 -3.98 9.14
N GLN A 272 74.12 -4.49 9.75
CA GLN A 272 74.14 -5.02 11.13
C GLN A 272 74.70 -4.04 12.18
N LYS A 273 73.96 -3.74 13.26
CA LYS A 273 74.56 -3.67 14.63
C LYS A 273 73.60 -3.68 15.83
N ALA A 274 73.78 -4.74 16.62
CA ALA A 274 73.78 -4.85 18.09
C ALA A 274 73.02 -3.89 19.06
N THR A 275 72.47 -4.54 20.10
CA THR A 275 72.57 -4.27 21.56
C THR A 275 71.43 -3.63 22.41
N VAL A 276 71.17 -4.32 23.54
CA VAL A 276 70.66 -3.87 24.86
C VAL A 276 69.15 -3.65 25.10
N ARG A 277 68.62 -4.41 26.08
CA ARG A 277 67.41 -4.12 26.89
C ARG A 277 67.82 -3.46 28.21
N PRO A 278 66.91 -2.74 28.90
CA PRO A 278 66.56 -3.17 30.26
C PRO A 278 65.04 -3.25 30.51
N SER A 279 64.61 -3.35 31.77
CA SER A 279 63.26 -3.84 32.16
C SER A 279 62.75 -3.27 33.49
N ARG A 280 61.48 -3.61 33.83
CA ARG A 280 60.76 -3.32 35.11
C ARG A 280 60.27 -1.86 35.23
N LYS A 281 59.27 -1.51 36.07
CA LYS A 281 58.72 -2.15 37.29
C LYS A 281 57.21 -1.81 37.50
N LYS A 282 56.52 -2.50 38.42
CA LYS A 282 55.11 -2.24 38.87
C LYS A 282 55.06 -1.30 40.08
N SER A 283 53.92 -0.67 40.42
CA SER A 283 53.17 -0.91 41.69
C SER A 283 51.98 0.04 42.02
N ARG A 284 50.85 -0.57 42.44
CA ARG A 284 49.75 -0.19 43.40
C ARG A 284 49.34 1.27 43.76
N ARG A 285 48.01 1.47 43.68
CA ARG A 285 47.01 1.90 44.72
C ARG A 285 47.42 2.83 45.88
N LEU A 286 46.59 3.84 46.19
CA LEU A 286 45.52 3.78 47.23
C LEU A 286 44.55 5.00 47.18
N SER A 287 43.67 5.15 48.17
CA SER A 287 42.52 6.09 48.25
C SER A 287 42.75 7.27 49.21
N ASP A 288 41.85 8.28 49.20
CA ASP A 288 40.97 8.61 50.35
C ASP A 288 40.10 9.89 50.13
N ARG A 289 39.18 10.16 51.07
CA ARG A 289 38.22 11.29 51.16
C ARG A 289 38.38 11.98 52.52
N PRO A 290 38.25 13.32 52.63
CA PRO A 290 37.02 13.94 53.16
C PRO A 290 36.70 15.31 52.46
N GLY A 291 35.67 16.10 52.79
CA GLY A 291 34.50 15.96 53.69
C GLY A 291 34.04 17.32 54.27
N LEU A 292 32.72 17.50 54.52
CA LEU A 292 32.04 18.73 55.08
C LEU A 292 32.13 19.99 54.18
N SER A 293 31.31 21.06 54.30
CA SER A 293 29.91 21.28 54.75
C SER A 293 29.47 22.70 54.23
N THR A 294 28.33 23.36 54.50
CA THR A 294 27.40 23.38 55.66
C THR A 294 26.12 24.17 55.31
N THR A 295 24.94 23.75 55.85
CA THR A 295 23.72 24.56 56.20
C THR A 295 23.05 25.50 55.17
N SER A 296 21.72 25.67 55.14
CA SER A 296 20.56 25.01 55.80
C SER A 296 19.30 25.24 54.91
N ASN A 297 18.01 25.15 55.26
CA ASN A 297 17.16 25.00 56.48
C ASN A 297 15.87 24.26 55.98
N VAL A 298 15.06 23.47 56.71
CA VAL A 298 14.48 23.57 58.07
C VAL A 298 13.53 24.77 58.19
N VAL A 299 12.25 24.66 58.53
CA VAL A 299 11.49 23.53 59.15
C VAL A 299 10.67 22.70 58.13
N ASP A 300 9.58 22.06 58.54
CA ASP A 300 9.37 20.67 59.02
C ASP A 300 7.82 20.44 59.02
N GLU A 301 7.13 19.40 59.53
CA GLU A 301 7.36 18.10 60.20
C GLU A 301 6.13 17.22 59.78
N GLU A 302 6.03 15.89 59.79
CA GLU A 302 6.90 14.71 60.06
C GLU A 302 6.21 13.50 59.33
N LYS A 303 6.19 12.18 59.61
CA LYS A 303 6.71 11.14 60.56
C LYS A 303 6.75 9.81 59.76
N GLY A 304 6.80 8.64 60.41
CA GLY A 304 5.91 7.53 59.99
C GLY A 304 6.46 6.10 59.79
N ARG A 305 7.75 5.92 59.45
CA ARG A 305 8.51 4.64 59.39
C ARG A 305 8.16 3.55 58.34
N ASN A 306 9.21 2.79 58.00
CA ASN A 306 9.27 1.36 57.55
C ASN A 306 8.95 0.95 56.09
N ALA A 307 9.96 1.14 55.22
CA ALA A 307 10.75 0.08 54.54
C ALA A 307 10.13 -1.00 53.59
N PHE A 308 10.90 -1.25 52.51
CA PHE A 308 10.97 -2.40 51.58
C PHE A 308 10.01 -2.53 50.37
N ALA A 309 10.66 -2.90 49.25
CA ALA A 309 10.19 -3.63 48.05
C ALA A 309 9.21 -2.95 47.06
N SER A 310 9.63 -2.93 45.79
CA SER A 310 8.78 -2.64 44.62
C SER A 310 7.89 -3.83 44.22
N PRO A 311 6.67 -3.59 43.72
CA PRO A 311 5.97 -4.58 42.91
C PRO A 311 5.45 -4.07 41.55
N VAL A 312 5.63 -4.95 40.56
CA VAL A 312 4.99 -5.05 39.23
C VAL A 312 3.64 -4.32 39.05
N VAL A 313 3.54 -3.49 38.01
CA VAL A 313 2.28 -2.90 37.51
C VAL A 313 1.52 -3.90 36.61
N LYS A 314 0.19 -3.94 36.71
CA LYS A 314 -0.72 -4.74 35.86
C LYS A 314 -1.68 -3.85 35.07
N THR A 315 -2.06 -4.29 33.86
CA THR A 315 -2.98 -3.55 32.97
C THR A 315 -4.46 -3.70 33.37
N PRO A 316 -5.32 -2.68 33.18
CA PRO A 316 -6.76 -2.77 33.45
C PRO A 316 -7.56 -3.51 32.35
N LYS A 317 -8.71 -4.08 32.72
CA LYS A 317 -9.76 -4.59 31.80
C LYS A 317 -11.16 -4.29 32.33
N ARG A 318 -12.06 -3.77 31.48
CA ARG A 318 -13.55 -3.89 31.52
C ARG A 318 -14.09 -3.34 30.18
N LYS A 319 -15.03 -3.92 29.42
CA LYS A 319 -16.10 -4.96 29.59
C LYS A 319 -17.49 -4.41 29.98
N TRP A 320 -18.31 -4.16 28.96
CA TRP A 320 -19.78 -4.05 28.93
C TRP A 320 -20.25 -4.52 27.53
N LEU A 321 -21.53 -4.83 27.28
CA LEU A 321 -22.22 -6.02 27.80
C LEU A 321 -23.13 -6.60 26.70
N LYS A 322 -23.49 -7.90 26.75
CA LYS A 322 -24.51 -8.49 25.85
C LYS A 322 -25.92 -8.07 26.27
N ARG A 323 -26.84 -8.01 25.30
CA ARG A 323 -28.24 -8.43 25.49
C ARG A 323 -28.59 -9.52 24.48
N LYS A 324 -29.65 -10.27 24.78
CA LYS A 324 -30.18 -11.42 24.04
C LYS A 324 -31.69 -11.45 24.32
N SER A 325 -32.46 -11.80 23.30
CA SER A 325 -33.87 -12.19 23.38
C SER A 325 -34.06 -13.37 22.43
N ASP A 326 -35.05 -14.21 22.69
CA ASP A 326 -35.19 -15.54 22.09
C ASP A 326 -36.36 -15.62 21.11
N ASP A 327 -36.30 -16.66 20.28
CA ASP A 327 -37.33 -17.15 19.35
C ASP A 327 -38.54 -17.70 20.15
N PRO A 328 -39.82 -17.53 19.71
CA PRO A 328 -40.38 -18.41 18.67
C PRO A 328 -41.47 -17.80 17.75
N ASP A 329 -41.58 -18.26 16.49
CA ASP A 329 -42.66 -19.18 16.03
C ASP A 329 -42.36 -19.76 14.62
N ASP A 330 -43.06 -20.83 14.23
CA ASP A 330 -42.74 -21.67 13.05
C ASP A 330 -43.88 -21.74 11.99
N THR A 331 -43.62 -22.43 10.88
CA THR A 331 -44.54 -22.98 9.86
C THR A 331 -44.93 -22.13 8.64
N ALA A 332 -45.67 -22.76 7.71
CA ALA A 332 -46.09 -22.31 6.36
C ALA A 332 -45.08 -22.47 5.20
N LEU A 333 -44.66 -23.71 4.96
CA LEU A 333 -44.21 -24.18 3.64
C LEU A 333 -45.27 -23.92 2.53
N VAL A 334 -44.85 -23.50 1.34
CA VAL A 334 -45.52 -23.86 0.07
C VAL A 334 -44.46 -24.11 -1.01
N GLU A 335 -44.53 -25.28 -1.65
CA GLU A 335 -43.79 -25.57 -2.89
C GLU A 335 -44.58 -25.08 -4.12
N THR A 336 -43.87 -24.68 -5.18
CA THR A 336 -44.40 -24.82 -6.55
C THR A 336 -43.29 -25.31 -7.47
N GLN A 337 -43.54 -26.42 -8.16
CA GLN A 337 -42.57 -27.11 -9.02
C GLN A 337 -42.73 -26.72 -10.50
N SER A 338 -41.70 -27.09 -11.30
CA SER A 338 -41.77 -27.46 -12.73
C SER A 338 -42.27 -26.45 -13.78
N CYS A 339 -41.40 -26.16 -14.75
CA CYS A 339 -41.80 -25.92 -16.15
C CYS A 339 -42.31 -27.24 -16.77
N PRO A 340 -43.14 -27.19 -17.83
CA PRO A 340 -42.60 -27.18 -19.21
C PRO A 340 -43.41 -26.22 -20.14
N THR A 341 -43.19 -26.05 -21.44
CA THR A 341 -42.34 -26.72 -22.46
C THR A 341 -41.97 -25.70 -23.56
N ALA A 342 -40.89 -25.93 -24.32
CA ALA A 342 -40.71 -25.34 -25.67
C ALA A 342 -41.54 -26.14 -26.72
N PRO A 343 -41.66 -25.74 -28.02
CA PRO A 343 -40.52 -25.70 -28.96
C PRO A 343 -40.59 -24.68 -30.14
N THR A 344 -39.51 -24.63 -30.95
CA THR A 344 -39.47 -24.33 -32.43
C THR A 344 -39.92 -22.95 -32.97
N ASP A 345 -39.32 -22.35 -34.01
CA ASP A 345 -38.02 -22.57 -34.71
C ASP A 345 -37.66 -21.37 -35.64
N GLU A 346 -36.56 -21.51 -36.39
CA GLU A 346 -36.21 -20.94 -37.71
C GLU A 346 -35.34 -19.67 -37.86
N SER A 347 -34.50 -19.75 -38.92
CA SER A 347 -33.75 -18.70 -39.65
C SER A 347 -32.63 -17.95 -38.89
N MET A 348 -31.36 -18.34 -39.00
CA MET A 348 -30.42 -18.27 -40.15
C MET A 348 -30.10 -16.86 -40.69
N SER A 349 -28.82 -16.48 -40.60
CA SER A 349 -27.97 -16.29 -41.80
C SER A 349 -26.48 -16.24 -41.42
N GLU A 350 -25.65 -16.99 -42.15
CA GLU A 350 -24.18 -16.89 -42.14
C GLU A 350 -23.73 -16.12 -43.38
N ILE A 351 -22.67 -15.30 -43.28
CA ILE A 351 -21.84 -14.88 -44.43
C ILE A 351 -20.37 -14.80 -43.98
N ASP A 352 -19.47 -15.34 -44.81
CA ASP A 352 -18.02 -15.45 -44.62
C ASP A 352 -17.34 -15.23 -46.01
N PRO A 353 -16.00 -15.22 -46.17
CA PRO A 353 -15.07 -14.15 -45.80
C PRO A 353 -14.40 -13.47 -47.03
N THR A 354 -13.30 -12.73 -46.77
CA THR A 354 -12.13 -12.48 -47.65
C THR A 354 -12.11 -11.17 -48.45
N GLN A 355 -11.29 -10.20 -48.01
CA GLN A 355 -9.94 -9.96 -48.56
C GLN A 355 -9.17 -8.91 -47.73
N ALA A 356 -7.85 -8.82 -47.92
CA ALA A 356 -6.96 -7.95 -47.16
C ALA A 356 -6.37 -6.83 -48.04
N SER A 357 -6.02 -5.70 -47.42
CA SER A 357 -4.99 -4.79 -47.93
C SER A 357 -4.09 -4.36 -46.79
N VAL A 358 -2.80 -4.25 -47.09
CA VAL A 358 -1.81 -3.59 -46.21
C VAL A 358 -2.01 -2.08 -46.30
N ASN A 359 -1.81 -1.38 -45.18
CA ASN A 359 -1.21 -0.05 -45.13
C ASN A 359 -0.59 0.14 -43.73
N GLU A 360 0.61 0.70 -43.68
CA GLU A 360 1.40 0.87 -42.46
C GLU A 360 1.60 2.36 -42.22
N ALA A 361 0.92 2.91 -41.21
CA ALA A 361 1.06 4.29 -40.77
C ALA A 361 0.82 4.40 -39.25
N THR A 362 1.67 5.18 -38.59
CA THR A 362 1.74 5.30 -37.13
C THR A 362 0.48 5.90 -36.50
N GLU A 363 -0.19 5.14 -35.63
CA GLU A 363 -1.22 5.65 -34.72
C GLU A 363 -0.89 5.30 -33.26
N VAL A 364 -1.46 6.06 -32.33
CA VAL A 364 -1.15 6.04 -30.89
C VAL A 364 -1.90 4.91 -30.20
N ASP A 365 -1.22 4.16 -29.31
CA ASP A 365 -1.80 2.97 -28.67
C ASP A 365 -2.77 3.33 -27.52
N GLU A 366 -4.01 3.68 -27.89
CA GLU A 366 -5.15 3.68 -26.97
C GLU A 366 -5.35 2.27 -26.34
N PRO A 367 -5.75 2.17 -25.06
CA PRO A 367 -5.74 0.90 -24.34
C PRO A 367 -6.85 -0.04 -24.83
N LYS A 368 -6.45 -1.02 -25.64
CA LYS A 368 -7.31 -2.13 -26.11
C LYS A 368 -8.00 -2.83 -24.93
N ASP A 369 -9.31 -3.08 -25.04
CA ASP A 369 -10.16 -3.74 -24.03
C ASP A 369 -9.53 -5.03 -23.44
N GLN A 370 -8.85 -4.89 -22.30
CA GLN A 370 -8.03 -5.97 -21.76
C GLN A 370 -8.85 -6.84 -20.80
N GLN A 371 -9.76 -7.62 -21.41
CA GLN A 371 -10.77 -8.48 -20.78
C GLN A 371 -10.28 -9.17 -19.48
N ILE A 372 -10.97 -8.89 -18.38
CA ILE A 372 -10.60 -9.25 -17.01
C ILE A 372 -10.95 -10.72 -16.75
N ARG A 373 -10.00 -11.61 -17.05
CA ARG A 373 -10.11 -13.07 -16.78
C ARG A 373 -9.86 -13.37 -15.30
N ILE A 374 -10.90 -13.78 -14.57
CA ILE A 374 -10.91 -14.03 -13.13
C ILE A 374 -10.82 -15.52 -12.84
N ILE A 375 -9.83 -15.95 -12.05
CA ILE A 375 -9.73 -17.32 -11.53
C ILE A 375 -9.87 -17.36 -10.01
N LEU A 376 -10.69 -18.28 -9.50
CA LEU A 376 -10.91 -18.49 -8.06
C LEU A 376 -9.93 -19.53 -7.47
N THR A 377 -9.38 -19.25 -6.29
CA THR A 377 -8.56 -20.20 -5.50
C THR A 377 -9.03 -20.24 -4.04
N GLY A 378 -9.29 -21.43 -3.51
CA GLY A 378 -9.78 -21.60 -2.13
C GLY A 378 -11.20 -21.07 -1.87
N VAL A 379 -11.92 -20.71 -2.94
CA VAL A 379 -13.32 -20.25 -2.98
C VAL A 379 -14.06 -21.15 -3.98
N GLU A 380 -15.26 -21.58 -3.64
CA GLU A 380 -16.11 -22.41 -4.51
C GLU A 380 -16.86 -21.54 -5.53
N ILE A 381 -17.01 -22.03 -6.77
CA ILE A 381 -17.76 -21.31 -7.80
C ILE A 381 -19.28 -21.52 -7.64
N THR A 382 -19.87 -20.72 -6.76
CA THR A 382 -21.34 -20.67 -6.59
C THR A 382 -21.99 -19.81 -7.68
N PRO A 383 -23.28 -20.02 -7.99
CA PRO A 383 -24.03 -19.14 -8.91
C PRO A 383 -24.03 -17.67 -8.47
N ALA A 384 -23.99 -17.41 -7.15
CA ALA A 384 -23.89 -16.05 -6.60
C ALA A 384 -22.54 -15.38 -6.90
N ILE A 385 -21.44 -16.14 -6.92
CA ILE A 385 -20.11 -15.63 -7.29
C ILE A 385 -20.01 -15.45 -8.80
N ARG A 386 -20.57 -16.37 -9.60
CA ARG A 386 -20.67 -16.20 -11.06
C ARG A 386 -21.44 -14.91 -11.40
N LYS A 387 -22.64 -14.71 -10.83
CA LYS A 387 -23.42 -13.48 -11.00
C LYS A 387 -22.67 -12.19 -10.60
N LYS A 388 -21.75 -12.25 -9.63
CA LYS A 388 -20.88 -11.10 -9.29
C LYS A 388 -19.79 -10.85 -10.33
N ILE A 389 -19.22 -11.91 -10.93
CA ILE A 389 -18.28 -11.78 -12.04
C ILE A 389 -18.99 -11.18 -13.26
N ASP A 390 -20.15 -11.73 -13.62
CA ASP A 390 -20.96 -11.29 -14.76
C ASP A 390 -21.52 -9.85 -14.59
N ALA A 391 -21.50 -9.30 -13.36
CA ALA A 391 -21.92 -7.94 -13.05
C ALA A 391 -20.79 -6.90 -13.16
N VAL A 392 -19.55 -7.30 -13.43
CA VAL A 392 -18.41 -6.40 -13.62
C VAL A 392 -18.13 -6.26 -15.12
N VAL A 393 -18.24 -5.04 -15.66
CA VAL A 393 -17.94 -4.75 -17.07
C VAL A 393 -16.54 -5.25 -17.43
N GLY A 394 -16.47 -6.01 -18.54
CA GLY A 394 -15.23 -6.59 -19.06
C GLY A 394 -14.74 -7.86 -18.33
N ALA A 395 -15.39 -8.30 -17.24
CA ALA A 395 -14.96 -9.47 -16.49
C ALA A 395 -15.56 -10.79 -17.00
N VAL A 396 -14.77 -11.86 -16.93
CA VAL A 396 -15.19 -13.24 -17.25
C VAL A 396 -14.53 -14.24 -16.29
N TYR A 397 -15.23 -15.31 -15.95
CA TYR A 397 -14.62 -16.42 -15.20
C TYR A 397 -13.72 -17.27 -16.12
N GLU A 398 -12.54 -17.61 -15.63
CA GLU A 398 -11.51 -18.40 -16.31
C GLU A 398 -11.07 -19.56 -15.43
N GLU A 399 -10.91 -20.75 -16.03
CA GLU A 399 -10.49 -21.96 -15.32
C GLU A 399 -8.97 -22.14 -15.35
N ASP A 400 -8.32 -21.65 -16.41
CA ASP A 400 -6.88 -21.79 -16.60
C ASP A 400 -6.09 -20.56 -16.12
N VAL A 401 -5.25 -20.78 -15.12
CA VAL A 401 -4.34 -19.79 -14.54
C VAL A 401 -3.32 -19.24 -15.55
N GLU A 402 -3.05 -19.96 -16.65
CA GLU A 402 -2.18 -19.48 -17.72
C GLU A 402 -2.82 -18.39 -18.59
N LYS A 403 -4.15 -18.23 -18.53
CA LYS A 403 -4.91 -17.18 -19.21
C LYS A 403 -5.41 -16.11 -18.25
N ALA A 404 -5.62 -16.48 -16.98
CA ALA A 404 -6.15 -15.58 -15.96
C ALA A 404 -5.31 -14.31 -15.78
N THR A 405 -6.00 -13.19 -15.58
CA THR A 405 -5.40 -11.87 -15.28
C THR A 405 -5.47 -11.55 -13.78
N HIS A 406 -6.50 -12.07 -13.11
CA HIS A 406 -6.83 -11.80 -11.71
C HIS A 406 -7.06 -13.11 -10.95
N VAL A 407 -6.38 -13.30 -9.81
CA VAL A 407 -6.62 -14.41 -8.88
C VAL A 407 -7.38 -13.90 -7.66
N LEU A 408 -8.52 -14.52 -7.33
CA LEU A 408 -9.30 -14.20 -6.12
C LEU A 408 -9.20 -15.30 -5.06
N ALA A 409 -8.88 -14.89 -3.83
CA ALA A 409 -8.76 -15.76 -2.66
C ALA A 409 -9.64 -15.29 -1.49
N PRO A 410 -9.93 -16.14 -0.48
CA PRO A 410 -10.68 -15.72 0.70
C PRO A 410 -9.87 -14.70 1.50
N LYS A 411 -10.55 -13.67 2.01
CA LYS A 411 -9.95 -12.62 2.85
C LYS A 411 -9.13 -13.22 4.00
N ASN A 412 -7.89 -12.76 4.13
CA ASN A 412 -6.92 -13.18 5.15
C ASN A 412 -6.70 -14.71 5.20
N GLN A 413 -6.67 -15.39 4.05
CA GLN A 413 -6.36 -16.82 3.94
C GLN A 413 -5.42 -17.14 2.78
N LEU A 414 -4.16 -16.71 2.88
CA LEU A 414 -3.15 -16.98 1.87
C LEU A 414 -2.66 -18.44 2.01
N LYS A 415 -3.02 -19.28 1.03
CA LYS A 415 -2.69 -20.71 0.97
C LYS A 415 -1.87 -20.98 -0.29
N ARG A 416 -0.72 -21.67 -0.15
CA ARG A 416 0.13 -22.09 -1.29
C ARG A 416 -0.56 -23.17 -2.14
N THR A 417 -1.55 -22.76 -2.93
CA THR A 417 -2.21 -23.58 -3.95
C THR A 417 -1.50 -23.43 -5.29
N VAL A 418 -1.71 -24.39 -6.19
CA VAL A 418 -1.19 -24.36 -7.56
C VAL A 418 -1.64 -23.09 -8.29
N LYS A 419 -2.94 -22.74 -8.19
CA LYS A 419 -3.51 -21.52 -8.76
C LYS A 419 -2.86 -20.23 -8.21
N LEU A 420 -2.52 -20.18 -6.92
CA LEU A 420 -1.83 -19.02 -6.35
C LEU A 420 -0.39 -18.90 -6.89
N LEU A 421 0.37 -19.99 -6.86
CA LEU A 421 1.79 -19.99 -7.25
C LEU A 421 1.96 -19.72 -8.74
N CYS A 422 1.19 -20.37 -9.61
CA CYS A 422 1.15 -20.05 -11.04
C CYS A 422 0.65 -18.61 -11.29
N GLY A 423 -0.32 -18.15 -10.48
CA GLY A 423 -0.85 -16.80 -10.56
C GLY A 423 0.18 -15.71 -10.26
N ILE A 424 1.10 -15.95 -9.32
CA ILE A 424 2.20 -15.01 -9.02
C ILE A 424 3.07 -14.79 -10.27
N SER A 425 3.29 -15.80 -11.11
CA SER A 425 4.10 -15.67 -12.33
C SER A 425 3.31 -15.27 -13.59
N ARG A 426 2.00 -15.55 -13.65
CA ARG A 426 1.17 -15.32 -14.85
C ARG A 426 0.23 -14.12 -14.76
N CYS A 427 -0.41 -13.91 -13.62
CA CYS A 427 -1.48 -12.92 -13.44
C CYS A 427 -0.93 -11.51 -13.17
N VAL A 428 -1.76 -10.50 -13.42
CA VAL A 428 -1.47 -9.10 -13.09
C VAL A 428 -1.71 -8.86 -11.60
N HIS A 429 -2.85 -9.37 -11.07
CA HIS A 429 -3.30 -9.11 -9.70
C HIS A 429 -3.66 -10.38 -8.92
N ILE A 430 -3.41 -10.34 -7.61
CA ILE A 430 -3.85 -11.36 -6.63
C ILE A 430 -4.55 -10.65 -5.47
N LEU A 431 -5.86 -10.83 -5.39
CA LEU A 431 -6.77 -10.01 -4.60
C LEU A 431 -7.60 -10.88 -3.64
N ASP A 432 -8.17 -10.25 -2.61
CA ASP A 432 -9.22 -10.89 -1.82
C ASP A 432 -10.62 -10.65 -2.41
N VAL A 433 -11.54 -11.59 -2.13
CA VAL A 433 -12.92 -11.58 -2.68
C VAL A 433 -13.70 -10.27 -2.48
N ARG A 434 -13.34 -9.39 -1.55
CA ARG A 434 -13.99 -8.07 -1.41
C ARG A 434 -13.87 -7.22 -2.66
N TRP A 435 -12.79 -7.38 -3.44
CA TRP A 435 -12.65 -6.69 -4.72
C TRP A 435 -13.81 -7.04 -5.68
N LEU A 436 -14.22 -8.31 -5.71
CA LEU A 436 -15.34 -8.76 -6.52
C LEU A 436 -16.68 -8.31 -5.92
N ASP A 437 -16.83 -8.35 -4.59
CA ASP A 437 -18.03 -7.83 -3.91
C ASP A 437 -18.25 -6.34 -4.21
N GLU A 438 -17.18 -5.55 -4.25
CA GLU A 438 -17.23 -4.11 -4.47
C GLU A 438 -17.30 -3.74 -5.96
N SER A 439 -16.53 -4.40 -6.84
CA SER A 439 -16.65 -4.20 -8.28
C SER A 439 -18.06 -4.54 -8.77
N ALA A 440 -18.65 -5.65 -8.30
CA ALA A 440 -20.02 -6.04 -8.65
C ALA A 440 -21.10 -5.12 -8.07
N ARG A 441 -20.76 -4.30 -7.05
CA ARG A 441 -21.65 -3.26 -6.49
C ARG A 441 -21.65 -1.99 -7.34
N VAL A 442 -20.51 -1.65 -7.95
CA VAL A 442 -20.35 -0.42 -8.77
C VAL A 442 -20.56 -0.70 -10.27
N GLY A 443 -20.47 -1.96 -10.70
CA GLY A 443 -20.63 -2.41 -12.08
C GLY A 443 -19.33 -2.40 -12.91
N VAL A 444 -18.23 -1.90 -12.33
CA VAL A 444 -16.92 -1.74 -12.97
C VAL A 444 -15.81 -2.23 -12.03
N PRO A 445 -14.65 -2.66 -12.55
CA PRO A 445 -13.51 -3.01 -11.70
C PRO A 445 -13.11 -1.81 -10.82
N VAL A 446 -13.02 -2.03 -9.51
CA VAL A 446 -12.42 -1.05 -8.59
C VAL A 446 -10.91 -1.24 -8.49
N TYR A 447 -10.18 -0.20 -8.13
CA TYR A 447 -8.71 -0.21 -8.11
C TYR A 447 -8.12 -1.42 -7.36
N GLU A 448 -7.30 -2.20 -8.04
CA GLU A 448 -6.92 -3.54 -7.61
C GLU A 448 -5.90 -3.52 -6.45
N ARG A 449 -4.97 -2.56 -6.45
CA ARG A 449 -3.82 -2.55 -5.53
C ARG A 449 -4.24 -2.41 -4.05
N THR A 450 -5.36 -1.73 -3.77
CA THR A 450 -5.94 -1.60 -2.42
C THR A 450 -6.59 -2.90 -1.92
N HIS A 451 -7.00 -3.80 -2.82
CA HIS A 451 -7.63 -5.08 -2.49
C HIS A 451 -6.68 -6.28 -2.65
N CYS A 452 -5.37 -6.02 -2.83
CA CYS A 452 -4.34 -7.05 -2.81
C CYS A 452 -4.48 -7.93 -1.57
N LEU A 453 -4.42 -9.25 -1.77
CA LEU A 453 -4.54 -10.23 -0.69
C LEU A 453 -3.42 -10.01 0.34
N LYS A 454 -3.78 -9.88 1.61
CA LYS A 454 -2.84 -9.74 2.74
C LYS A 454 -3.15 -10.76 3.83
N ASP A 455 -2.11 -11.37 4.37
CA ASP A 455 -2.21 -12.38 5.43
C ASP A 455 -0.88 -12.40 6.20
N ALA A 456 -0.75 -11.47 7.14
CA ALA A 456 0.47 -11.29 7.94
C ALA A 456 0.94 -12.57 8.67
N LYS A 457 0.08 -13.58 8.86
CA LYS A 457 0.48 -14.88 9.43
C LYS A 457 1.14 -15.79 8.39
N ALA A 458 0.63 -15.80 7.16
CA ALA A 458 1.22 -16.52 6.05
C ALA A 458 2.51 -15.84 5.55
N GLU A 459 2.50 -14.51 5.45
CA GLU A 459 3.62 -13.67 5.05
C GLU A 459 4.80 -13.81 6.03
N ALA A 460 4.55 -13.73 7.35
CA ALA A 460 5.58 -14.01 8.36
C ALA A 460 6.03 -15.49 8.38
N LYS A 461 5.16 -16.44 8.04
CA LYS A 461 5.52 -17.88 8.01
C LYS A 461 6.41 -18.24 6.83
N TRP A 462 6.24 -17.60 5.68
CA TRP A 462 6.99 -17.86 4.45
C TRP A 462 8.02 -16.75 4.12
N ASN A 463 8.20 -15.77 5.02
CA ASN A 463 9.17 -14.68 4.94
C ASN A 463 9.12 -13.93 3.59
N PHE A 464 7.94 -13.42 3.24
CA PHE A 464 7.69 -12.63 2.03
C PHE A 464 6.55 -11.63 2.29
N ASP A 465 6.34 -10.71 1.36
CA ASP A 465 5.24 -9.74 1.34
C ASP A 465 4.54 -9.87 -0.02
N LEU A 466 3.25 -10.23 -0.06
CA LEU A 466 2.56 -10.46 -1.32
C LEU A 466 2.34 -9.16 -2.10
N THR A 467 2.24 -8.03 -1.41
CA THR A 467 2.08 -6.71 -2.04
C THR A 467 3.34 -6.35 -2.81
N LYS A 468 4.51 -6.51 -2.18
CA LYS A 468 5.80 -6.27 -2.85
C LYS A 468 6.01 -7.26 -3.98
N THR A 469 5.77 -8.54 -3.71
CA THR A 469 5.86 -9.63 -4.70
C THR A 469 5.09 -9.30 -5.96
N MET A 470 3.86 -8.79 -5.87
CA MET A 470 3.03 -8.51 -7.07
C MET A 470 3.31 -7.19 -7.78
N TYR A 471 3.76 -6.15 -7.05
CA TYR A 471 3.81 -4.77 -7.56
C TYR A 471 5.18 -4.10 -7.58
N ASP A 472 6.17 -4.62 -6.84
CA ASP A 472 7.55 -4.12 -6.88
C ASP A 472 8.38 -4.93 -7.92
N PHE A 473 7.94 -6.15 -8.25
CA PHE A 473 8.49 -6.98 -9.33
C PHE A 473 7.61 -6.92 -10.58
N SER A 474 8.22 -6.63 -11.73
CA SER A 474 7.51 -6.55 -13.01
C SER A 474 6.91 -7.91 -13.45
N PRO A 475 5.84 -7.93 -14.26
CA PRO A 475 5.26 -9.17 -14.79
C PRO A 475 6.20 -9.99 -15.69
N ALA A 476 7.33 -9.43 -16.14
CA ALA A 476 8.40 -10.13 -16.83
C ALA A 476 9.28 -10.89 -15.83
N GLN A 477 9.86 -10.18 -14.84
CA GLN A 477 10.68 -10.79 -13.77
C GLN A 477 9.95 -11.95 -13.08
N ARG A 478 8.66 -11.77 -12.77
CA ARG A 478 7.83 -12.81 -12.13
C ARG A 478 7.63 -14.08 -12.97
N ARG A 479 7.71 -13.93 -14.30
CA ARG A 479 7.56 -15.00 -15.30
C ARG A 479 8.90 -15.60 -15.73
N GLU A 480 10.01 -14.93 -15.41
CA GLU A 480 11.36 -15.32 -15.84
C GLU A 480 12.23 -15.84 -14.70
N LEU A 481 11.67 -15.99 -13.49
CA LEU A 481 12.34 -16.45 -12.28
C LEU A 481 13.17 -17.74 -12.46
N PHE A 482 12.67 -18.71 -13.24
CA PHE A 482 13.37 -19.96 -13.57
C PHE A 482 13.91 -19.99 -15.01
N THR A 483 13.92 -18.88 -15.74
CA THR A 483 14.43 -18.83 -17.12
C THR A 483 15.89 -19.29 -17.20
N GLY A 484 16.17 -20.15 -18.18
CA GLY A 484 17.47 -20.81 -18.33
C GLY A 484 17.71 -22.00 -17.40
N GLN A 485 16.88 -22.24 -16.38
CA GLN A 485 16.98 -23.44 -15.53
C GLN A 485 16.17 -24.60 -16.12
N GLN A 486 16.83 -25.75 -16.27
CA GLN A 486 16.15 -27.04 -16.46
C GLN A 486 15.98 -27.71 -15.10
N VAL A 487 14.74 -28.06 -14.75
CA VAL A 487 14.35 -28.51 -13.42
C VAL A 487 13.88 -29.96 -13.48
N PHE A 488 14.71 -30.89 -13.01
CA PHE A 488 14.36 -32.32 -12.98
C PHE A 488 13.59 -32.66 -11.71
N ILE A 489 12.34 -33.09 -11.84
CA ILE A 489 11.43 -33.37 -10.72
C ILE A 489 11.23 -34.88 -10.60
N THR A 490 11.61 -35.47 -9.46
CA THR A 490 11.55 -36.93 -9.30
C THR A 490 10.11 -37.43 -9.18
N ASN A 491 9.74 -38.40 -10.02
CA ASN A 491 8.40 -38.99 -9.99
C ASN A 491 8.21 -39.96 -8.81
N HIS A 492 7.93 -39.42 -7.63
CA HIS A 492 7.69 -40.19 -6.41
C HIS A 492 6.63 -39.54 -5.50
N LYS A 493 5.79 -40.35 -4.86
CA LYS A 493 4.64 -39.94 -4.04
C LYS A 493 4.94 -39.09 -2.79
N SER A 494 6.20 -38.95 -2.40
CA SER A 494 6.63 -38.06 -1.30
C SER A 494 7.06 -36.67 -1.75
N VAL A 495 7.16 -36.43 -3.07
CA VAL A 495 7.31 -35.10 -3.63
C VAL A 495 5.93 -34.45 -3.62
N LEU A 496 5.79 -33.37 -2.85
CA LEU A 496 4.54 -32.62 -2.67
C LEU A 496 4.81 -31.11 -2.84
N PRO A 497 3.97 -30.35 -3.57
CA PRO A 497 2.84 -30.76 -4.41
C PRO A 497 3.16 -31.86 -5.44
N PRO A 498 2.13 -32.59 -5.93
CA PRO A 498 2.30 -33.59 -6.98
C PRO A 498 3.11 -33.08 -8.18
N VAL A 499 3.85 -33.98 -8.83
CA VAL A 499 4.79 -33.62 -9.91
C VAL A 499 4.13 -32.86 -11.05
N ARG A 500 2.89 -33.18 -11.43
CA ARG A 500 2.11 -32.42 -12.43
C ARG A 500 1.94 -30.94 -12.05
N ASP A 501 1.73 -30.67 -10.77
CA ASP A 501 1.49 -29.32 -10.27
C ASP A 501 2.80 -28.55 -10.19
N LEU A 502 3.89 -29.18 -9.72
CA LEU A 502 5.22 -28.59 -9.73
C LEU A 502 5.72 -28.27 -11.16
N VAL A 503 5.43 -29.14 -12.14
CA VAL A 503 5.68 -28.87 -13.56
C VAL A 503 5.01 -27.57 -14.01
N LYS A 504 3.68 -27.46 -13.85
CA LYS A 504 2.94 -26.24 -14.26
C LYS A 504 3.37 -24.99 -13.48
N ILE A 505 3.77 -25.14 -12.22
CA ILE A 505 4.32 -24.05 -11.40
C ILE A 505 5.67 -23.55 -11.97
N VAL A 506 6.58 -24.45 -12.34
CA VAL A 506 7.89 -24.09 -12.94
C VAL A 506 7.73 -23.49 -14.34
N GLU A 507 6.86 -24.07 -15.17
CA GLU A 507 6.60 -23.62 -16.54
C GLU A 507 5.92 -22.23 -16.56
N CYS A 508 5.00 -21.97 -15.63
CA CYS A 508 4.42 -20.63 -15.44
C CYS A 508 5.47 -19.56 -15.07
N ALA A 509 6.59 -19.97 -14.46
CA ALA A 509 7.70 -19.14 -14.00
C ALA A 509 8.94 -19.22 -14.93
N GLY A 510 8.76 -19.64 -16.18
CA GLY A 510 9.78 -19.55 -17.24
C GLY A 510 10.82 -20.68 -17.26
N GLY A 511 10.74 -21.62 -16.32
CA GLY A 511 11.63 -22.78 -16.25
C GLY A 511 11.16 -23.94 -17.12
N LYS A 512 12.09 -24.84 -17.46
CA LYS A 512 11.79 -26.07 -18.21
C LYS A 512 11.77 -27.28 -17.28
N ALA A 513 10.60 -27.83 -17.00
CA ALA A 513 10.47 -29.00 -16.12
C ALA A 513 10.70 -30.33 -16.86
N VAL A 514 11.42 -31.26 -16.23
CA VAL A 514 11.71 -32.61 -16.74
C VAL A 514 11.32 -33.65 -15.70
N THR A 515 10.62 -34.72 -16.13
CA THR A 515 10.01 -35.72 -15.22
C THR A 515 10.30 -37.17 -15.61
N LYS A 516 11.11 -37.38 -16.66
CA LYS A 516 11.43 -38.68 -17.27
C LYS A 516 12.90 -38.71 -17.66
N GLY A 517 13.50 -39.90 -17.65
CA GLY A 517 14.92 -40.09 -17.98
C GLY A 517 15.83 -39.99 -16.76
N THR A 518 17.07 -39.60 -17.01
CA THR A 518 18.09 -39.24 -16.02
C THR A 518 18.13 -37.73 -15.83
N ALA A 519 18.61 -37.30 -14.66
CA ALA A 519 18.95 -35.90 -14.40
C ALA A 519 20.41 -35.65 -14.80
N GLU A 520 20.65 -34.61 -15.58
CA GLU A 520 21.96 -34.22 -16.07
C GLU A 520 22.77 -33.44 -14.99
N PRO A 521 24.10 -33.28 -15.14
CA PRO A 521 24.93 -32.61 -14.14
C PRO A 521 24.53 -31.15 -13.85
N ASP A 522 24.01 -30.44 -14.85
CA ASP A 522 23.60 -29.03 -14.76
C ASP A 522 22.12 -28.84 -14.38
N ASP A 523 21.31 -29.91 -14.37
CA ASP A 523 19.91 -29.81 -13.97
C ASP A 523 19.78 -29.37 -12.51
N LEU A 524 18.67 -28.68 -12.20
CA LEU A 524 18.24 -28.43 -10.84
C LEU A 524 17.29 -29.56 -10.42
N VAL A 525 17.73 -30.43 -9.51
CA VAL A 525 16.96 -31.61 -9.10
C VAL A 525 16.05 -31.28 -7.92
N ILE A 526 14.75 -31.54 -8.08
CA ILE A 526 13.73 -31.46 -7.04
C ILE A 526 13.31 -32.87 -6.63
N THR A 527 13.49 -33.20 -5.35
CA THR A 527 13.22 -34.53 -4.80
C THR A 527 12.83 -34.47 -3.32
N SER A 528 12.81 -35.60 -2.63
CA SER A 528 12.62 -35.72 -1.17
C SER A 528 13.38 -36.92 -0.63
N ASP A 529 13.74 -36.94 0.65
CA ASP A 529 14.59 -37.99 1.24
C ASP A 529 14.02 -39.40 1.05
N ALA A 530 12.71 -39.55 1.25
CA ALA A 530 12.00 -40.81 0.99
C ALA A 530 12.09 -41.23 -0.49
N ALA A 531 12.02 -40.29 -1.44
CA ALA A 531 12.23 -40.58 -2.86
C ALA A 531 13.68 -41.02 -3.12
N MET A 532 14.68 -40.38 -2.51
CA MET A 532 16.10 -40.73 -2.68
C MET A 532 16.46 -42.14 -2.20
N THR A 533 15.67 -42.78 -1.33
CA THR A 533 15.88 -44.20 -0.99
C THR A 533 15.58 -45.14 -2.17
N THR A 534 14.63 -44.75 -3.03
CA THR A 534 14.03 -45.61 -4.06
C THR A 534 15.01 -45.90 -5.20
N ALA A 535 15.14 -47.18 -5.59
CA ALA A 535 16.16 -47.62 -6.54
C ALA A 535 16.02 -46.99 -7.94
N SER A 536 14.80 -46.76 -8.43
CA SER A 536 14.54 -46.07 -9.70
C SER A 536 14.95 -44.61 -9.65
N VAL A 537 14.65 -43.90 -8.56
CA VAL A 537 15.06 -42.51 -8.34
C VAL A 537 16.58 -42.41 -8.24
N ARG A 538 17.25 -43.30 -7.50
CA ARG A 538 18.72 -43.35 -7.45
C ARG A 538 19.37 -43.64 -8.80
N LYS A 539 18.70 -44.38 -9.70
CA LYS A 539 19.16 -44.57 -11.08
C LYS A 539 18.98 -43.30 -11.92
N ALA A 540 17.84 -42.60 -11.77
CA ALA A 540 17.60 -41.33 -12.46
C ALA A 540 18.60 -40.24 -12.02
N LEU A 541 18.91 -40.17 -10.72
CA LEU A 541 19.87 -39.23 -10.13
C LEU A 541 21.33 -39.74 -10.15
N ALA A 542 21.66 -40.71 -11.01
CA ALA A 542 23.00 -41.28 -11.04
C ALA A 542 24.06 -40.29 -11.55
N GLN A 543 23.71 -39.44 -12.52
CA GLN A 543 24.58 -38.45 -13.18
C GLN A 543 24.42 -37.02 -12.62
N ALA A 544 23.34 -36.76 -11.88
CA ALA A 544 23.07 -35.45 -11.27
C ALA A 544 24.19 -34.99 -10.32
N ASN A 545 24.52 -33.71 -10.37
CA ASN A 545 25.42 -33.06 -9.42
C ASN A 545 24.82 -33.10 -8.00
N PRO A 546 25.47 -33.72 -7.00
CA PRO A 546 24.93 -33.81 -5.64
C PRO A 546 24.66 -32.46 -4.97
N LYS A 547 25.34 -31.38 -5.39
CA LYS A 547 25.11 -30.02 -4.88
C LYS A 547 23.89 -29.33 -5.50
N ARG A 548 23.26 -29.90 -6.52
CA ARG A 548 22.07 -29.35 -7.19
C ARG A 548 20.79 -30.15 -6.87
N ILE A 549 20.78 -30.87 -5.75
CA ILE A 549 19.63 -31.65 -5.25
C ILE A 549 18.95 -30.88 -4.12
N TYR A 550 17.65 -30.59 -4.29
CA TYR A 550 16.86 -29.76 -3.40
C TYR A 550 15.50 -30.37 -3.07
N SER A 551 14.87 -29.89 -1.99
CA SER A 551 13.48 -30.16 -1.67
C SER A 551 12.51 -29.29 -2.51
N PRO A 552 11.19 -29.60 -2.56
CA PRO A 552 10.23 -28.80 -3.31
C PRO A 552 10.09 -27.36 -2.80
N GLU A 553 10.50 -27.09 -1.55
CA GLU A 553 10.44 -25.74 -0.96
C GLU A 553 11.28 -24.71 -1.70
N LEU A 554 12.28 -25.11 -2.50
CA LEU A 554 12.99 -24.19 -3.38
C LEU A 554 12.04 -23.53 -4.40
N ILE A 555 11.14 -24.30 -5.02
CA ILE A 555 10.11 -23.76 -5.93
C ILE A 555 9.05 -22.99 -5.12
N LEU A 556 8.53 -23.61 -4.07
CA LEU A 556 7.36 -23.09 -3.33
C LEU A 556 7.65 -21.80 -2.56
N SER A 557 8.88 -21.64 -2.06
CA SER A 557 9.31 -20.42 -1.37
C SER A 557 9.94 -19.44 -2.37
N GLY A 558 10.68 -19.92 -3.37
CA GLY A 558 11.30 -19.05 -4.38
C GLY A 558 10.29 -18.23 -5.18
N ILE A 559 9.13 -18.79 -5.52
CA ILE A 559 8.04 -18.05 -6.19
C ILE A 559 7.36 -17.04 -5.26
N LEU A 560 7.24 -17.33 -3.95
CA LEU A 560 6.71 -16.35 -3.00
C LEU A 560 7.70 -15.20 -2.76
N GLN A 561 9.00 -15.49 -2.74
CA GLN A 561 10.06 -14.51 -2.41
C GLN A 561 10.66 -13.82 -3.64
N GLN A 562 10.31 -14.27 -4.86
CA GLN A 562 10.89 -13.83 -6.14
C GLN A 562 12.42 -13.96 -6.19
N HIS A 563 12.94 -15.01 -5.56
CA HIS A 563 14.38 -15.25 -5.42
C HIS A 563 14.67 -16.75 -5.27
N ILE A 564 15.59 -17.31 -6.08
CA ILE A 564 16.01 -18.71 -5.97
C ILE A 564 17.23 -18.81 -5.04
N ASP A 565 16.98 -19.15 -3.79
CA ASP A 565 18.02 -19.33 -2.77
C ASP A 565 18.69 -20.71 -2.87
N LEU A 566 19.77 -20.78 -3.66
CA LEU A 566 20.49 -22.03 -3.95
C LEU A 566 21.36 -22.55 -2.79
N ASP A 567 21.55 -21.80 -1.70
CA ASP A 567 22.26 -22.28 -0.50
C ASP A 567 21.32 -22.97 0.51
N LYS A 568 20.01 -22.79 0.37
CA LYS A 568 18.97 -23.39 1.21
C LYS A 568 18.30 -24.58 0.53
N ASN A 569 17.55 -25.36 1.32
CA ASN A 569 16.73 -26.49 0.86
C ASN A 569 17.47 -27.66 0.18
N HIS A 570 18.81 -27.69 0.21
CA HIS A 570 19.60 -28.85 -0.23
C HIS A 570 19.17 -30.15 0.46
N LEU A 571 19.28 -31.27 -0.25
CA LEU A 571 19.11 -32.61 0.30
C LEU A 571 20.40 -33.42 0.15
N GLU A 572 21.00 -33.83 1.27
CA GLU A 572 22.22 -34.64 1.25
C GLU A 572 21.95 -36.03 0.69
N ARG A 573 22.66 -36.37 -0.40
CA ARG A 573 22.65 -37.72 -0.98
C ARG A 573 23.28 -38.69 0.02
N VAL A 574 22.44 -39.42 0.75
CA VAL A 574 22.87 -40.47 1.70
C VAL A 574 23.59 -41.57 0.93
N ASP A 575 24.92 -41.50 0.90
CA ASP A 575 25.76 -42.55 0.35
C ASP A 575 25.61 -43.86 1.14
N GLY A 576 25.90 -44.97 0.46
CA GLY A 576 25.68 -46.34 0.94
C GLY A 576 26.62 -46.79 2.06
N GLY A 577 26.76 -46.00 3.13
CA GLY A 577 27.52 -46.30 4.33
C GLY A 577 27.04 -47.60 4.98
N ASN A 578 27.83 -48.66 4.78
CA ASN A 578 27.51 -50.06 5.07
C ASN A 578 27.30 -50.36 6.57
N ARG A 579 26.19 -49.91 7.15
CA ARG A 579 25.73 -50.28 8.50
C ARG A 579 25.21 -51.73 8.53
N ARG A 580 26.14 -52.68 8.39
CA ARG A 580 25.93 -54.07 8.84
C ARG A 580 25.46 -54.04 10.29
N ARG A 581 24.42 -54.83 10.59
CA ARG A 581 23.99 -55.11 11.97
C ARG A 581 25.15 -55.71 12.76
N ARG A 582 25.34 -55.21 13.98
CA ARG A 582 25.83 -55.93 15.15
C ARG A 582 24.88 -55.60 16.30
#